data_AF-A0A539ENI4-F1
#
_entry.id   AF-A0A539ENI4-F1
#
_cell.length_a   1.000
_cell.length_b   1.000
_cell.length_c   1.000
_cell.angle_alpha   90.00
_cell.angle_beta   90.00
_cell.angle_gamma   90.00
#
_symmetry.space_group_name_H-M   'P 1'
#
loop_
_entity.id
_entity.type
_entity.pdbx_description
1 polymer ?
#
loop_
_entity_poly.entity_id
_entity_poly.type
_entity_poly.pdbx_seq_one_letter_code
_entity_poly.pdbx_strand_id
1 'polypeptide(L)'
;AVVCVPRFAAARMLPALAGEAATTAAFVYPPRMTANLHVTDAPRGVGADPAWDNVLHKSDSLGYVSATHQAMGPVGRDSVWTYYLPFPDGEPAANRATLQSRTWAAWKDLVVGDLGHALPGLEASVRRLDVWLWGHGMVRPSVGFMWGKERASAALSRGRIHFGHSDLSGFSLFEEAQFRGCRAAEAALRVV
;
A
#
# COMPACT_ATOMS: atom_id res chain seq x y z
N ALA A 1 18.73 13.84 -15.16
CA ALA A 1 17.30 13.57 -14.91
C ALA A 1 17.16 12.71 -13.65
N VAL A 2 16.14 12.96 -12.84
CA VAL A 2 15.82 12.15 -11.67
C VAL A 2 14.50 11.43 -11.92
N VAL A 3 14.50 10.10 -11.78
CA VAL A 3 13.36 9.23 -12.06
C VAL A 3 12.84 8.66 -10.75
N CYS A 4 11.63 9.09 -10.38
CA CYS A 4 10.96 8.72 -9.13
C CYS A 4 9.69 7.91 -9.34
N VAL A 5 9.61 7.15 -10.44
CA VAL A 5 8.51 6.20 -10.67
C VAL A 5 8.90 4.80 -10.17
N PRO A 6 7.91 3.92 -9.89
CA PRO A 6 8.20 2.53 -9.56
C PRO A 6 9.04 1.83 -10.62
N ARG A 7 9.80 0.80 -10.22
CA ARG A 7 10.75 0.13 -11.10
C ARG A 7 10.10 -0.42 -12.38
N PHE A 8 8.90 -0.99 -12.29
CA PHE A 8 8.17 -1.50 -13.47
C PHE A 8 7.79 -0.41 -14.48
N ALA A 9 7.56 0.82 -14.02
CA ALA A 9 7.24 1.96 -14.87
C ALA A 9 8.53 2.52 -15.49
N ALA A 10 9.59 2.66 -14.70
CA ALA A 10 10.90 3.10 -15.19
C ALA A 10 11.40 2.21 -16.34
N ALA A 11 11.25 0.89 -16.23
CA ALA A 11 11.65 -0.07 -17.26
C ALA A 11 10.89 0.09 -18.58
N ARG A 12 9.67 0.63 -18.56
CA ARG A 12 8.88 0.93 -19.78
C ARG A 12 9.23 2.28 -20.39
N MET A 13 9.69 3.22 -19.57
CA MET A 13 9.97 4.59 -20.00
C MET A 13 11.41 4.78 -20.52
N LEU A 14 12.36 3.96 -20.04
CA LEU A 14 13.78 4.21 -20.24
C LEU A 14 14.45 3.11 -21.07
N PRO A 15 14.90 3.41 -22.31
CA PRO A 15 15.66 2.46 -23.13
C PRO A 15 16.93 1.93 -22.43
N ALA A 16 17.53 2.74 -21.56
CA ALA A 16 18.70 2.36 -20.76
C ALA A 16 18.46 1.16 -19.81
N LEU A 17 17.20 0.77 -19.59
CA LEU A 17 16.83 -0.36 -18.75
C LEU A 17 16.37 -1.60 -19.55
N ALA A 18 16.41 -1.56 -20.89
CA ALA A 18 15.88 -2.63 -21.74
C ALA A 18 16.51 -4.01 -21.48
N GLY A 19 17.78 -4.06 -21.07
CA GLY A 19 18.49 -5.30 -20.73
C GLY A 19 18.30 -5.78 -19.29
N GLU A 20 17.50 -5.09 -18.47
CA GLU A 20 17.40 -5.32 -17.02
C GLU A 20 16.08 -6.01 -16.62
N ALA A 21 15.59 -6.94 -17.45
CA ALA A 21 14.34 -7.65 -17.22
C ALA A 21 14.34 -8.43 -15.90
N ALA A 22 15.43 -9.17 -15.61
CA ALA A 22 15.57 -9.92 -14.36
C ALA A 22 15.58 -9.01 -13.13
N THR A 23 16.32 -7.90 -13.19
CA THR A 23 16.32 -6.88 -12.12
C THR A 23 14.94 -6.29 -11.91
N THR A 24 14.21 -6.00 -12.98
CA THR A 24 12.86 -5.44 -12.90
C THR A 24 11.87 -6.45 -12.34
N ALA A 25 11.98 -7.73 -12.70
CA ALA A 25 11.13 -8.81 -12.20
C ALA A 25 11.29 -9.08 -10.70
N ALA A 26 12.45 -8.75 -10.11
CA ALA A 26 12.66 -8.87 -8.67
C ALA A 26 11.79 -7.89 -7.85
N PHE A 27 11.29 -6.81 -8.46
CA PHE A 27 10.38 -5.86 -7.81
C PHE A 27 8.94 -6.32 -8.00
N VAL A 28 8.42 -7.01 -6.99
CA VAL A 28 7.05 -7.54 -6.99
C VAL A 28 6.13 -6.56 -6.28
N TYR A 29 5.00 -6.24 -6.89
CA TYR A 29 4.00 -5.31 -6.35
C TYR A 29 2.65 -6.02 -6.16
N PRO A 30 2.39 -6.61 -4.99
CA PRO A 30 1.10 -7.18 -4.69
C PRO A 30 0.01 -6.11 -4.73
N PRO A 31 -1.16 -6.41 -5.30
CA PRO A 31 -2.27 -5.49 -5.22
C PRO A 31 -2.82 -5.43 -3.79
N ARG A 32 -3.55 -4.36 -3.50
CA ARG A 32 -4.29 -4.19 -2.25
C ARG A 32 -5.61 -3.48 -2.49
N MET A 33 -6.58 -3.73 -1.63
CA MET A 33 -7.83 -2.99 -1.57
C MET A 33 -7.84 -2.15 -0.29
N THR A 34 -8.35 -0.94 -0.38
CA THR A 34 -8.63 -0.09 0.78
C THR A 34 -10.10 0.32 0.76
N ALA A 35 -10.76 0.29 1.91
CA ALA A 35 -12.13 0.76 2.04
C ALA A 35 -12.21 1.86 3.10
N ASN A 36 -12.88 2.97 2.78
CA ASN A 36 -13.19 4.02 3.75
C ASN A 36 -14.64 3.89 4.18
N LEU A 37 -14.86 3.64 5.46
CA LEU A 37 -16.18 3.54 6.08
C LEU A 37 -16.46 4.83 6.84
N HIS A 38 -17.52 5.53 6.47
CA HIS A 38 -18.04 6.65 7.24
C HIS A 38 -18.99 6.12 8.31
N VAL A 39 -18.56 6.19 9.57
CA VAL A 39 -19.27 5.66 10.73
C VAL A 39 -19.85 6.78 11.59
N THR A 40 -21.11 6.63 12.02
CA THR A 40 -21.79 7.65 12.83
C THR A 40 -21.42 7.52 14.30
N ASP A 41 -21.58 6.31 14.81
CA ASP A 41 -21.37 5.94 16.19
C ASP A 41 -20.64 4.62 16.15
N ALA A 42 -19.31 4.69 16.27
CA ALA A 42 -18.44 3.53 16.25
C ALA A 42 -18.90 2.49 17.29
N PRO A 43 -19.15 1.24 16.89
CA PRO A 43 -19.34 0.17 17.86
C PRO A 43 -18.08 0.04 18.73
N ARG A 44 -18.28 -0.25 20.00
CA ARG A 44 -17.17 -0.56 20.90
C ARG A 44 -16.80 -2.03 20.73
N GLY A 45 -15.50 -2.28 20.63
CA GLY A 45 -14.97 -3.64 20.66
C GLY A 45 -15.20 -4.29 22.02
N VAL A 46 -15.03 -5.61 22.07
CA VAL A 46 -15.08 -6.34 23.34
C VAL A 46 -13.84 -5.98 24.17
N GLY A 47 -14.04 -5.33 25.30
CA GLY A 47 -13.00 -5.10 26.31
C GLY A 47 -12.09 -3.89 26.12
N ALA A 48 -12.26 -3.11 25.03
CA ALA A 48 -11.54 -1.85 24.84
C ALA A 48 -12.31 -0.88 23.94
N ASP A 49 -12.08 0.41 24.15
CA ASP A 49 -12.53 1.45 23.21
C ASP A 49 -11.71 1.35 21.89
N PRO A 50 -12.25 1.85 20.76
CA PRO A 50 -11.53 1.83 19.49
C PRO A 50 -10.18 2.54 19.58
N ALA A 51 -9.11 1.85 19.19
CA ALA A 51 -7.78 2.43 19.09
C ALA A 51 -7.64 3.24 17.79
N TRP A 52 -6.54 3.98 17.66
CA TRP A 52 -6.20 4.58 16.37
C TRP A 52 -5.94 3.50 15.31
N ASP A 53 -5.19 2.47 15.65
CA ASP A 53 -4.87 1.33 14.78
C ASP A 53 -5.40 0.03 15.39
N ASN A 54 -6.11 -0.76 14.61
CA ASN A 54 -6.86 -1.93 15.06
C ASN A 54 -6.59 -3.08 14.11
N VAL A 55 -5.94 -4.13 14.61
CA VAL A 55 -5.63 -5.35 13.84
C VAL A 55 -6.62 -6.45 14.19
N LEU A 56 -7.16 -7.11 13.17
CA LEU A 56 -8.09 -8.22 13.36
C LEU A 56 -7.34 -9.55 13.46
N HIS A 57 -7.58 -10.29 14.52
CA HIS A 57 -7.04 -11.64 14.68
C HIS A 57 -7.80 -12.62 13.79
N LYS A 58 -7.07 -13.51 13.08
CA LYS A 58 -7.61 -14.50 12.13
C LYS A 58 -8.42 -13.88 10.98
N SER A 59 -8.03 -12.68 10.56
CA SER A 59 -8.48 -12.07 9.31
C SER A 59 -7.32 -12.04 8.32
N ASP A 60 -7.66 -12.07 7.03
CA ASP A 60 -6.71 -11.79 5.94
C ASP A 60 -6.41 -10.28 5.81
N SER A 61 -7.18 -9.44 6.51
CA SER A 61 -6.98 -8.00 6.53
C SER A 61 -5.87 -7.58 7.49
N LEU A 62 -5.32 -6.40 7.25
CA LEU A 62 -4.48 -5.70 8.22
C LEU A 62 -5.33 -4.91 9.23
N GLY A 63 -6.64 -5.10 9.21
CA GLY A 63 -7.61 -4.36 10.00
C GLY A 63 -7.85 -2.94 9.49
N TYR A 64 -8.04 -2.00 10.41
CA TYR A 64 -8.44 -0.64 10.10
C TYR A 64 -7.81 0.41 11.02
N VAL A 65 -7.63 1.61 10.48
CA VAL A 65 -7.25 2.79 11.24
C VAL A 65 -8.41 3.77 11.33
N SER A 66 -8.50 4.49 12.45
CA SER A 66 -9.35 5.68 12.54
C SER A 66 -8.65 6.86 11.86
N ALA A 67 -9.10 7.20 10.64
CA ALA A 67 -8.57 8.34 9.88
C ALA A 67 -8.90 9.68 10.54
N THR A 68 -9.85 9.70 11.49
CA THR A 68 -10.23 10.88 12.27
C THR A 68 -9.72 10.84 13.71
N HIS A 69 -8.70 10.02 14.03
CA HIS A 69 -8.18 9.91 15.39
C HIS A 69 -7.60 11.22 15.97
N GLN A 70 -7.21 12.17 15.12
CA GLN A 70 -6.73 13.50 15.53
C GLN A 70 -7.85 14.56 15.53
N ALA A 71 -9.08 14.19 15.17
CA ALA A 71 -10.19 15.12 15.17
C ALA A 71 -10.57 15.52 16.61
N MET A 72 -10.90 16.79 16.79
CA MET A 72 -11.37 17.31 18.07
C MET A 72 -12.84 16.90 18.27
N GLY A 73 -13.10 15.98 19.20
CA GLY A 73 -14.46 15.52 19.51
C GLY A 73 -14.49 14.17 20.22
N PRO A 74 -15.69 13.63 20.50
CA PRO A 74 -15.83 12.30 21.07
C PRO A 74 -15.23 11.23 20.13
N VAL A 75 -14.39 10.36 20.68
CA VAL A 75 -13.79 9.24 19.93
C VAL A 75 -14.89 8.37 19.33
N GLY A 76 -14.78 8.07 18.04
CA GLY A 76 -15.69 7.16 17.34
C GLY A 76 -16.99 7.79 16.85
N ARG A 77 -17.25 9.07 17.10
CA ARG A 77 -18.41 9.79 16.55
C ARG A 77 -18.07 10.45 15.21
N ASP A 78 -18.96 10.31 14.23
CA ASP A 78 -18.82 10.83 12.86
C ASP A 78 -17.39 10.63 12.30
N SER A 79 -16.90 9.39 12.44
CA SER A 79 -15.52 8.99 12.14
C SER A 79 -15.40 8.39 10.75
N VAL A 80 -14.18 8.40 10.20
CA VAL A 80 -13.84 7.66 8.99
C VAL A 80 -12.84 6.59 9.35
N TRP A 81 -13.15 5.34 9.02
CA TRP A 81 -12.27 4.20 9.22
C TRP A 81 -11.71 3.73 7.90
N THR A 82 -10.39 3.61 7.80
CA THR A 82 -9.72 3.09 6.61
C THR A 82 -9.30 1.65 6.86
N TYR A 83 -10.02 0.73 6.20
CA TYR A 83 -9.76 -0.70 6.19
C TYR A 83 -8.75 -1.08 5.11
N TYR A 84 -7.90 -2.07 5.40
CA TYR A 84 -6.79 -2.48 4.55
C TYR A 84 -6.78 -3.99 4.30
N LEU A 85 -6.95 -4.39 3.04
CA LEU A 85 -6.86 -5.79 2.61
C LEU A 85 -5.75 -5.98 1.58
N PRO A 86 -4.62 -6.60 1.94
CA PRO A 86 -3.56 -6.95 1.00
C PRO A 86 -3.92 -8.23 0.24
N PHE A 87 -3.31 -8.43 -0.93
CA PHE A 87 -3.34 -9.69 -1.68
C PHE A 87 -1.90 -10.17 -1.91
N PRO A 88 -1.18 -10.56 -0.84
CA PRO A 88 0.26 -10.79 -0.85
C PRO A 88 0.67 -12.11 -1.52
N ASP A 89 -0.24 -13.08 -1.55
CA ASP A 89 0.02 -14.44 -2.03
C ASP A 89 -0.35 -14.62 -3.50
N GLY A 90 0.30 -15.59 -4.16
CA GLY A 90 0.08 -15.88 -5.57
C GLY A 90 0.66 -14.83 -6.52
N GLU A 91 0.27 -14.92 -7.79
CA GLU A 91 0.76 -14.04 -8.86
C GLU A 91 0.03 -12.69 -8.86
N PRO A 92 0.74 -11.55 -8.80
CA PRO A 92 0.10 -10.23 -8.78
C PRO A 92 -0.86 -9.97 -9.95
N ALA A 93 -0.58 -10.54 -11.12
CA ALA A 93 -1.45 -10.43 -12.28
C ALA A 93 -2.80 -11.12 -12.08
N ALA A 94 -2.81 -12.32 -11.48
CA ALA A 94 -4.03 -13.03 -11.16
C ALA A 94 -4.84 -12.28 -10.09
N ASN A 95 -4.17 -11.78 -9.06
CA ASN A 95 -4.84 -10.98 -8.01
C ASN A 95 -5.45 -9.71 -8.59
N ARG A 96 -4.77 -9.00 -9.50
CA ARG A 96 -5.36 -7.83 -10.18
C ARG A 96 -6.65 -8.17 -10.93
N ALA A 97 -6.68 -9.31 -11.63
CA ALA A 97 -7.89 -9.76 -12.32
C ALA A 97 -9.04 -10.03 -11.33
N THR A 98 -8.74 -10.66 -10.18
CA THR A 98 -9.70 -10.85 -9.09
C THR A 98 -10.21 -9.53 -8.52
N LEU A 99 -9.33 -8.52 -8.37
CA LEU A 99 -9.75 -7.22 -7.87
C LEU A 99 -10.73 -6.53 -8.83
N GLN A 100 -10.45 -6.60 -10.13
CA GLN A 100 -11.24 -5.96 -11.18
C GLN A 100 -12.58 -6.64 -11.43
N SER A 101 -12.70 -7.95 -11.16
CA SER A 101 -13.93 -8.70 -11.40
C SER A 101 -14.97 -8.54 -10.29
N ARG A 102 -14.57 -8.11 -9.09
CA ARG A 102 -15.48 -7.93 -7.96
C ARG A 102 -16.27 -6.62 -8.08
N THR A 103 -17.57 -6.72 -7.87
CA THR A 103 -18.47 -5.55 -7.78
C THR A 103 -18.25 -4.80 -6.48
N TRP A 104 -18.65 -3.53 -6.46
CA TRP A 104 -18.66 -2.74 -5.21
C TRP A 104 -19.47 -3.42 -4.09
N ALA A 105 -20.63 -4.00 -4.41
CA ALA A 105 -21.46 -4.69 -3.41
C ALA A 105 -20.73 -5.87 -2.76
N ALA A 106 -20.04 -6.68 -3.57
CA ALA A 106 -19.24 -7.79 -3.05
C ALA A 106 -18.08 -7.32 -2.16
N TRP A 107 -17.48 -6.16 -2.47
CA TRP A 107 -16.48 -5.56 -1.59
C TRP A 107 -17.07 -5.04 -0.28
N LYS A 108 -18.22 -4.37 -0.34
CA LYS A 108 -18.94 -3.88 0.84
C LYS A 108 -19.27 -5.05 1.77
N ASP A 109 -19.84 -6.13 1.25
CA ASP A 109 -20.20 -7.31 2.05
C ASP A 109 -18.97 -7.97 2.68
N LEU A 110 -17.85 -8.08 1.93
CA LEU A 110 -16.59 -8.58 2.47
C LEU A 110 -16.08 -7.72 3.64
N VAL A 111 -16.01 -6.41 3.46
CA VAL A 111 -15.45 -5.48 4.44
C VAL A 111 -16.31 -5.45 5.71
N VAL A 112 -17.62 -5.33 5.55
CA VAL A 112 -18.56 -5.29 6.69
C VAL A 112 -18.59 -6.63 7.40
N GLY A 113 -18.53 -7.75 6.67
CA GLY A 113 -18.47 -9.09 7.26
C GLY A 113 -17.20 -9.32 8.07
N ASP A 114 -16.03 -8.97 7.53
CA ASP A 114 -14.74 -9.12 8.22
C ASP A 114 -14.70 -8.29 9.51
N LEU A 115 -15.03 -7.00 9.43
CA LEU A 115 -15.07 -6.11 10.58
C LEU A 115 -16.14 -6.48 11.60
N GLY A 116 -17.29 -6.98 11.13
CA GLY A 116 -18.43 -7.38 11.97
C GLY A 116 -18.10 -8.48 12.97
N HIS A 117 -17.10 -9.33 12.70
CA HIS A 117 -16.61 -10.32 13.65
C HIS A 117 -16.03 -9.70 14.92
N ALA A 118 -15.29 -8.60 14.79
CA ALA A 118 -14.69 -7.88 15.91
C ALA A 118 -15.61 -6.79 16.46
N LEU A 119 -16.55 -6.29 15.64
CA LEU A 119 -17.37 -5.12 15.90
C LEU A 119 -18.86 -5.41 15.63
N PRO A 120 -19.54 -6.15 16.53
CA PRO A 120 -20.96 -6.44 16.38
C PRO A 120 -21.79 -5.15 16.21
N GLY A 121 -22.70 -5.15 15.24
CA GLY A 121 -23.57 -4.00 14.95
C GLY A 121 -22.95 -2.90 14.09
N LEU A 122 -21.71 -3.06 13.61
CA LEU A 122 -21.03 -2.09 12.75
C LEU A 122 -21.88 -1.64 11.55
N GLU A 123 -22.55 -2.56 10.88
CA GLU A 123 -23.30 -2.27 9.65
C GLU A 123 -24.33 -1.14 9.85
N ALA A 124 -25.01 -1.12 11.01
CA ALA A 124 -26.00 -0.09 11.32
C ALA A 124 -25.38 1.31 11.47
N SER A 125 -24.09 1.39 11.79
CA SER A 125 -23.35 2.64 11.96
C SER A 125 -22.70 3.14 10.66
N VAL A 126 -22.66 2.34 9.59
CA VAL A 126 -21.99 2.72 8.32
C VAL A 126 -22.96 3.49 7.43
N ARG A 127 -22.71 4.77 7.19
CA ARG A 127 -23.51 5.61 6.27
C ARG A 127 -23.01 5.56 4.82
N ARG A 128 -21.73 5.29 4.63
CA ARG A 128 -21.07 5.28 3.31
C ARG A 128 -19.84 4.38 3.36
N LEU A 129 -19.60 3.66 2.27
CA LEU A 129 -18.41 2.84 2.07
C LEU A 129 -17.84 3.07 0.67
N ASP A 130 -16.63 3.60 0.60
CA ASP A 130 -15.89 3.81 -0.64
C ASP A 130 -14.76 2.79 -0.75
N VAL A 131 -14.61 2.17 -1.92
CA VAL A 131 -13.58 1.17 -2.18
C VAL A 131 -12.59 1.71 -3.20
N TRP A 132 -11.30 1.52 -2.92
CA TRP A 132 -10.23 1.81 -3.86
C TRP A 132 -9.33 0.60 -4.07
N LEU A 133 -9.00 0.33 -5.32
CA LEU A 133 -8.22 -0.83 -5.75
C LEU A 133 -6.84 -0.37 -6.22
N TRP A 134 -5.80 -0.77 -5.50
CA TRP A 134 -4.41 -0.51 -5.87
C TRP A 134 -3.84 -1.73 -6.61
N GLY A 135 -3.85 -1.71 -7.94
CA GLY A 135 -3.36 -2.83 -8.77
C GLY A 135 -1.84 -3.08 -8.66
N HIS A 136 -1.08 -2.05 -8.33
CA HIS A 136 0.33 -2.12 -7.96
C HIS A 136 0.42 -1.40 -6.61
N GLY A 137 0.36 -2.15 -5.52
CA GLY A 137 0.42 -1.59 -4.18
C GLY A 137 1.83 -1.12 -3.86
N MET A 138 2.45 -1.74 -2.86
CA MET A 138 3.82 -1.44 -2.44
C MET A 138 4.75 -2.54 -2.94
N VAL A 139 6.04 -2.24 -3.08
CA VAL A 139 7.02 -3.30 -3.32
C VAL A 139 7.01 -4.29 -2.15
N ARG A 140 7.00 -5.59 -2.45
CA ARG A 140 7.05 -6.66 -1.45
C ARG A 140 8.50 -7.08 -1.20
N PRO A 141 9.00 -7.03 0.04
CA PRO A 141 10.31 -7.54 0.38
C PRO A 141 10.30 -9.06 0.46
N SER A 142 10.35 -9.75 -0.68
CA SER A 142 10.49 -11.21 -0.71
C SER A 142 11.84 -11.65 -0.14
N VAL A 143 11.94 -12.93 0.25
CA VAL A 143 13.20 -13.52 0.72
C VAL A 143 14.32 -13.22 -0.27
N GLY A 144 15.44 -12.70 0.23
CA GLY A 144 16.61 -12.32 -0.57
C GLY A 144 16.51 -10.96 -1.28
N PHE A 145 15.35 -10.30 -1.35
CA PHE A 145 15.19 -9.03 -2.07
C PHE A 145 15.89 -7.86 -1.37
N MET A 146 15.72 -7.76 -0.05
CA MET A 146 16.25 -6.64 0.75
C MET A 146 17.76 -6.47 0.60
N TRP A 147 18.53 -7.54 0.51
CA TRP A 147 19.99 -7.46 0.34
C TRP A 147 20.46 -8.01 -1.02
N GLY A 148 19.52 -8.19 -1.95
CA GLY A 148 19.76 -8.79 -3.25
C GLY A 148 20.49 -7.86 -4.22
N LYS A 149 21.22 -8.48 -5.15
CA LYS A 149 21.97 -7.77 -6.20
C LYS A 149 21.06 -6.95 -7.11
N GLU A 150 19.81 -7.39 -7.30
CA GLU A 150 18.83 -6.73 -8.16
C GLU A 150 18.44 -5.36 -7.60
N ARG A 151 18.12 -5.26 -6.30
CA ARG A 151 17.80 -3.97 -5.66
C ARG A 151 19.01 -3.05 -5.66
N ALA A 152 20.19 -3.57 -5.33
CA ALA A 152 21.44 -2.80 -5.33
C ALA A 152 21.76 -2.24 -6.72
N SER A 153 21.67 -3.08 -7.76
CA SER A 153 21.88 -2.68 -9.16
C SER A 153 20.83 -1.67 -9.64
N ALA A 154 19.57 -1.83 -9.24
CA ALA A 154 18.49 -0.91 -9.60
C ALA A 154 18.76 0.52 -9.09
N ALA A 155 19.47 0.69 -7.97
CA ALA A 155 19.80 1.99 -7.40
C ALA A 155 20.95 2.73 -8.11
N LEU A 156 21.69 2.05 -9.00
CA LEU A 156 22.82 2.66 -9.73
C LEU A 156 22.33 3.69 -10.76
N SER A 157 23.13 4.73 -11.01
CA SER A 157 22.79 5.71 -12.05
C SER A 157 23.15 5.18 -13.43
N ARG A 158 22.38 5.53 -14.46
CA ARG A 158 22.69 5.23 -15.87
C ARG A 158 23.07 6.52 -16.58
N GLY A 159 24.37 6.82 -16.63
CA GLY A 159 24.88 8.11 -17.12
C GLY A 159 24.28 9.28 -16.32
N ARG A 160 23.54 10.16 -17.00
CA ARG A 160 22.85 11.33 -16.41
C ARG A 160 21.45 11.01 -15.85
N ILE A 161 21.10 9.73 -15.71
CA ILE A 161 19.82 9.27 -15.17
C ILE A 161 20.03 8.71 -13.76
N HIS A 162 19.39 9.32 -12.77
CA HIS A 162 19.43 8.92 -11.36
C HIS A 162 18.05 8.45 -10.91
N PHE A 163 17.99 7.49 -9.98
CA PHE A 163 16.73 6.89 -9.51
C PHE A 163 16.48 7.23 -8.04
N GLY A 164 15.26 7.68 -7.72
CA GLY A 164 14.91 8.22 -6.41
C GLY A 164 13.61 7.69 -5.80
N HIS A 165 13.11 6.53 -6.25
CA HIS A 165 11.88 5.94 -5.74
C HIS A 165 12.11 5.06 -4.50
N SER A 166 11.12 4.96 -3.60
CA SER A 166 11.19 4.18 -2.35
C SER A 166 11.36 2.67 -2.57
N ASP A 167 10.99 2.15 -3.74
CA ASP A 167 11.30 0.78 -4.16
C ASP A 167 12.76 0.40 -3.92
N LEU A 168 13.67 1.35 -4.11
CA LEU A 168 15.10 1.15 -3.95
C LEU A 168 15.50 0.88 -2.49
N SER A 169 14.64 1.22 -1.53
CA SER A 169 14.79 0.85 -0.12
C SER A 169 14.19 -0.50 0.23
N GLY A 170 13.33 -1.04 -0.64
CA GLY A 170 12.73 -2.36 -0.51
C GLY A 170 11.42 -2.39 0.27
N PHE A 171 10.97 -1.24 0.77
CA PHE A 171 9.65 -1.02 1.36
C PHE A 171 9.20 0.41 1.08
N SER A 172 7.89 0.62 1.04
CA SER A 172 7.28 1.86 0.56
C SER A 172 6.84 2.75 1.73
N LEU A 173 7.81 3.34 2.43
CA LEU A 173 7.58 4.32 3.49
C LEU A 173 7.90 5.73 3.02
N PHE A 174 7.27 6.73 3.63
CA PHE A 174 7.41 8.14 3.25
C PHE A 174 8.85 8.63 3.43
N GLU A 175 9.48 8.27 4.54
CA GLU A 175 10.86 8.59 4.88
C GLU A 175 11.83 8.03 3.86
N GLU A 176 11.58 6.82 3.37
CA GLU A 176 12.41 6.21 2.33
C GLU A 176 12.23 6.88 0.97
N ALA A 177 11.01 7.30 0.64
CA ALA A 177 10.76 8.07 -0.58
C ALA A 177 11.52 9.40 -0.54
N GLN A 178 11.47 10.11 0.59
CA GLN A 178 12.23 11.34 0.79
C GLN A 178 13.74 11.09 0.72
N PHE A 179 14.24 10.10 1.47
CA PHE A 179 15.65 9.74 1.50
C PHE A 179 16.17 9.42 0.10
N ARG A 180 15.47 8.58 -0.67
CA ARG A 180 15.85 8.21 -2.04
C ARG A 180 15.81 9.39 -2.99
N GLY A 181 14.81 10.27 -2.85
CA GLY A 181 14.73 11.51 -3.61
C GLY A 181 15.94 12.41 -3.38
N CYS A 182 16.28 12.68 -2.12
CA CYS A 182 17.44 13.50 -1.74
C CYS A 182 18.76 12.89 -2.28
N ARG A 183 18.96 11.57 -2.10
CA ARG A 183 20.14 10.87 -2.59
C ARG A 183 20.30 10.95 -4.11
N ALA A 184 19.19 10.87 -4.86
CA ALA A 184 19.22 11.01 -6.31
C ALA A 184 19.55 12.44 -6.75
N ALA A 185 19.06 13.46 -6.03
CA ALA A 185 19.39 14.86 -6.27
C ALA A 185 20.88 15.14 -5.99
N GLU A 186 21.42 14.66 -4.86
CA GLU A 186 22.85 14.77 -4.54
C GLU A 186 23.73 14.11 -5.59
N ALA A 187 23.33 12.94 -6.10
CA ALA A 187 24.05 12.26 -7.17
C ALA A 187 24.04 13.07 -8.48
N ALA A 188 22.91 13.69 -8.82
CA ALA A 188 22.78 14.52 -10.00
C ALA A 188 23.71 15.75 -9.94
N LEU A 189 23.85 16.38 -8.78
CA LEU A 189 24.73 17.54 -8.57
C LEU A 189 26.22 17.23 -8.79
N ARG A 190 26.65 15.97 -8.63
CA ARG A 190 28.06 15.57 -8.81
C ARG A 190 28.46 15.31 -10.26
N VAL A 191 27.48 15.23 -11.16
CA VAL A 191 27.67 14.93 -12.59
C VAL A 191 27.58 16.21 -13.44
N VAL A 192 27.42 17.37 -12.78
CA VAL A 192 27.45 18.70 -13.39
C VAL A 192 28.87 19.11 -13.69
#